data_AF-K2F2G5-F1
#
_entry.id   AF-K2F2G5-F1
#
_cell.length_a   1.000
_cell.length_b   1.000
_cell.length_c   1.000
_cell.angle_alpha   90.00
_cell.angle_beta   90.00
_cell.angle_gamma   90.00
#
_symmetry.space_group_name_H-M   'P 1'
#
loop_
_entity.id
_entity.type
_entity.pdbx_description
1 polymer ?
#
loop_
_entity_poly.entity_id
_entity_poly.type
_entity_poly.pdbx_seq_one_letter_code
_entity_poly.pdbx_strand_id
1 'polypeptide(L)'
;MVKEATWQLPPSAPTAAASAGPTNQDAWHVLLKEMLHVMLRHPWLLAFVILPNVISPAIAPVQAWLAKEVLNRIAKGEHSFMLVDLLTYAPIAVGIFLGLSVLQVAEKLTNRMLDERLLIDLQRGWFDRRGDGCVGEHVACSLNDCKNAIKILDLFQNEFWVALIGLPAVLIWQLSLAPELLPALLVAGFLPFLASLAFGAFIQQYSHGGLHLVASVSSSVAQGDRVKLHREQEKFYVNRIKFELSKQGSEVIS
;
A
#
# COMPACT_ATOMS: atom_id res chain seq x y z
N MET A 1 -10.74 -25.07 -51.85
CA MET A 1 -12.08 -24.61 -51.41
C MET A 1 -11.93 -24.02 -50.01
N VAL A 2 -11.69 -22.71 -49.96
CA VAL A 2 -11.54 -21.93 -48.71
C VAL A 2 -12.90 -21.30 -48.45
N LYS A 3 -13.54 -21.64 -47.32
CA LYS A 3 -14.79 -20.99 -46.89
C LYS A 3 -14.43 -19.65 -46.25
N GLU A 4 -14.75 -18.57 -46.94
CA GLU A 4 -14.73 -17.21 -46.42
C GLU A 4 -15.75 -17.09 -45.27
N ALA A 5 -15.27 -16.72 -44.08
CA ALA A 5 -16.12 -16.39 -42.95
C ALA A 5 -16.48 -14.90 -43.02
N THR A 6 -17.68 -14.61 -43.50
CA THR A 6 -18.31 -13.30 -43.49
C THR A 6 -18.68 -12.92 -42.06
N TRP A 7 -17.97 -11.93 -41.49
CA TRP A 7 -18.35 -11.28 -40.24
C TRP A 7 -19.53 -10.34 -40.49
N GLN A 8 -20.75 -10.82 -40.23
CA GLN A 8 -21.94 -9.96 -40.13
C GLN A 8 -22.05 -9.41 -38.71
N LEU A 9 -22.02 -8.08 -38.59
CA LEU A 9 -22.35 -7.37 -37.35
C LEU A 9 -23.85 -7.56 -37.04
N PRO A 10 -24.23 -7.91 -35.79
CA PRO A 10 -25.64 -8.00 -35.41
C PRO A 10 -26.31 -6.61 -35.35
N PRO A 11 -27.63 -6.52 -35.60
CA PRO A 11 -28.35 -5.26 -35.65
C PRO A 11 -28.46 -4.62 -34.26
N SER A 12 -28.44 -3.28 -34.26
CA SER A 12 -28.55 -2.39 -33.11
C SER A 12 -29.72 -2.73 -32.17
N ALA A 13 -29.38 -3.05 -30.92
CA ALA A 13 -30.33 -3.17 -29.81
C ALA A 13 -30.60 -1.79 -29.15
N PRO A 14 -31.71 -1.65 -28.40
CA PRO A 14 -32.42 -0.38 -28.23
C PRO A 14 -31.84 0.53 -27.14
N THR A 15 -32.19 1.81 -27.29
CA THR A 15 -31.98 2.96 -26.42
C THR A 15 -32.00 2.62 -24.93
N ALA A 16 -30.82 2.60 -24.31
CA ALA A 16 -30.67 2.52 -22.87
C ALA A 16 -31.23 3.81 -22.25
N ALA A 17 -32.28 3.65 -21.43
CA ALA A 17 -32.79 4.69 -20.57
C ALA A 17 -31.68 5.19 -19.65
N ALA A 18 -31.44 6.50 -19.67
CA ALA A 18 -30.52 7.18 -18.78
C ALA A 18 -31.01 7.04 -17.33
N SER A 19 -30.47 6.05 -16.61
CA SER A 19 -30.52 6.04 -15.15
C SER A 19 -29.58 7.14 -14.66
N ALA A 20 -30.16 8.19 -14.06
CA ALA A 20 -29.42 9.22 -13.35
C ALA A 20 -28.47 8.57 -12.34
N GLY A 21 -27.16 8.65 -12.60
CA GLY A 21 -26.14 8.17 -11.69
C GLY A 21 -26.13 9.00 -10.41
N PRO A 22 -25.81 8.40 -9.24
CA PRO A 22 -25.70 9.15 -7.99
C PRO A 22 -24.64 10.25 -8.13
N THR A 23 -24.94 11.41 -7.55
CA THR A 23 -24.01 12.54 -7.42
C THR A 23 -22.69 12.06 -6.80
N ASN A 24 -21.55 12.53 -7.33
CA ASN A 24 -20.20 12.05 -7.02
C ASN A 24 -19.86 11.99 -5.51
N GLN A 25 -20.56 12.76 -4.68
CA GLN A 25 -20.44 12.73 -3.21
C GLN A 25 -21.11 11.50 -2.55
N ASP A 26 -22.18 10.94 -3.10
CA ASP A 26 -22.84 9.77 -2.52
C ASP A 26 -22.13 8.47 -2.93
N ALA A 27 -21.49 8.47 -4.09
CA ALA A 27 -20.80 7.31 -4.65
C ALA A 27 -19.64 6.82 -3.77
N TRP A 28 -18.81 7.74 -3.25
CA TRP A 28 -17.68 7.34 -2.41
C TRP A 28 -18.11 6.81 -1.05
N HIS A 29 -19.15 7.38 -0.43
CA HIS A 29 -19.68 6.89 0.85
C HIS A 29 -20.24 5.48 0.72
N VAL A 30 -20.97 5.20 -0.36
CA VAL A 30 -21.50 3.87 -0.66
C VAL A 30 -20.35 2.88 -0.87
N LEU A 31 -19.33 3.25 -1.66
CA LEU A 31 -18.14 2.41 -1.87
C LEU A 31 -17.41 2.12 -0.55
N LEU A 32 -17.19 3.13 0.28
CA LEU A 32 -16.50 2.97 1.56
C LEU A 32 -17.30 2.08 2.52
N LYS A 33 -18.63 2.21 2.52
CA LYS A 33 -19.52 1.35 3.28
C LYS A 33 -19.48 -0.10 2.78
N GLU A 34 -19.47 -0.33 1.47
CA GLU A 34 -19.33 -1.67 0.90
C GLU A 34 -17.97 -2.29 1.23
N MET A 35 -16.89 -1.53 1.09
CA MET A 35 -15.53 -1.95 1.44
C MET A 35 -15.42 -2.32 2.92
N LEU A 36 -15.96 -1.48 3.81
CA LEU A 36 -16.00 -1.75 5.24
C LEU A 36 -16.84 -2.99 5.57
N HIS A 37 -17.97 -3.18 4.88
CA HIS A 37 -18.81 -4.36 5.06
C HIS A 37 -18.07 -5.64 4.66
N VAL A 38 -17.35 -5.63 3.54
CA VAL A 38 -16.51 -6.75 3.09
C VAL A 38 -15.41 -7.05 4.10
N MET A 39 -14.76 -6.02 4.67
CA MET A 39 -13.76 -6.18 5.73
C MET A 39 -14.35 -6.79 7.01
N LEU A 40 -15.50 -6.28 7.46
CA LEU A 40 -16.15 -6.72 8.70
C LEU A 40 -16.79 -8.11 8.59
N ARG A 41 -16.85 -8.70 7.39
CA ARG A 41 -17.33 -10.07 7.18
C ARG A 41 -16.46 -11.12 7.88
N HIS A 42 -15.16 -10.82 8.09
CA HIS A 42 -14.21 -11.71 8.76
C HIS A 42 -13.58 -11.02 9.99
N PRO A 43 -14.36 -10.76 11.06
CA PRO A 43 -13.91 -9.93 12.18
C PRO A 43 -12.72 -10.53 12.93
N TRP A 44 -12.64 -11.86 13.00
CA TRP A 44 -11.53 -12.57 13.64
C TRP A 44 -10.22 -12.42 12.87
N LEU A 45 -10.25 -12.57 11.54
CA LEU A 45 -9.06 -12.37 10.70
C LEU A 45 -8.60 -10.92 10.75
N LEU A 46 -9.55 -9.99 10.73
CA LEU A 46 -9.26 -8.56 10.87
C LEU A 46 -8.63 -8.24 12.23
N ALA A 47 -9.12 -8.83 13.32
CA ALA A 47 -8.49 -8.70 14.63
C ALA A 47 -7.06 -9.27 14.65
N PHE A 48 -6.84 -10.44 14.04
CA PHE A 48 -5.51 -11.05 13.94
C PHE A 48 -4.54 -10.27 13.05
N VAL A 49 -5.03 -9.46 12.11
CA VAL A 49 -4.23 -8.55 11.30
C VAL A 49 -3.91 -7.26 12.08
N ILE A 50 -4.91 -6.65 12.69
CA ILE A 50 -4.73 -5.38 13.40
C ILE A 50 -3.86 -5.54 14.65
N LEU A 51 -4.01 -6.64 15.40
CA LEU A 51 -3.29 -6.84 16.66
C LEU A 51 -1.76 -6.76 16.50
N PRO A 52 -1.11 -7.52 15.60
CA PRO A 52 0.31 -7.36 15.31
C PRO A 52 0.68 -5.94 14.86
N ASN A 53 -0.12 -5.32 13.99
CA ASN A 53 0.11 -3.95 13.51
C ASN A 53 0.02 -2.88 14.61
N VAL A 54 -0.69 -3.16 15.70
CA VAL A 54 -0.78 -2.30 16.89
C VAL A 54 0.38 -2.57 17.84
N ILE A 55 0.65 -3.85 18.10
CA ILE A 55 1.62 -4.29 19.12
C ILE A 55 3.05 -4.03 18.64
N SER A 56 3.35 -4.32 17.38
CA SER A 56 4.70 -4.23 16.81
C SER A 56 5.26 -2.80 16.90
N PRO A 57 4.56 -1.74 16.46
CA PRO A 57 5.03 -0.36 16.61
C PRO A 57 5.09 0.11 18.07
N ALA A 58 4.24 -0.43 18.95
CA ALA A 58 4.24 -0.08 20.37
C ALA A 58 5.46 -0.65 21.12
N ILE A 59 5.91 -1.84 20.74
CA ILE A 59 7.04 -2.54 21.37
C ILE A 59 8.37 -2.24 20.67
N ALA A 60 8.39 -1.88 19.38
CA ALA A 60 9.61 -1.59 18.64
C ALA A 60 10.58 -0.61 19.36
N PRO A 61 10.11 0.48 20.02
CA PRO A 61 10.98 1.39 20.77
C PRO A 61 11.71 0.72 21.96
N VAL A 62 11.22 -0.40 22.47
CA VAL A 62 11.85 -1.17 23.57
C VAL A 62 13.25 -1.66 23.16
N GLN A 63 13.46 -1.98 21.88
CA GLN A 63 14.80 -2.36 21.38
C GLN A 63 15.80 -1.20 21.52
N ALA A 64 15.38 0.01 21.18
CA ALA A 64 16.20 1.21 21.32
C ALA A 64 16.45 1.56 22.79
N TRP A 65 15.44 1.37 23.65
CA TRP A 65 15.57 1.50 25.10
C TRP A 65 16.63 0.53 25.67
N LEU A 66 16.55 -0.75 25.30
CA LEU A 66 17.48 -1.77 25.77
C LEU A 66 18.92 -1.45 25.34
N ALA A 67 19.10 -1.05 24.08
CA ALA A 67 20.40 -0.62 23.57
C ALA A 67 20.96 0.57 24.35
N LYS A 68 20.12 1.57 24.67
CA LYS A 68 20.50 2.73 25.48
C LYS A 68 20.92 2.32 26.90
N GLU A 69 20.19 1.44 27.56
CA GLU A 69 20.51 1.00 28.91
C GLU A 69 21.84 0.25 28.96
N VAL A 70 22.07 -0.67 28.01
CA VAL A 70 23.35 -1.38 27.88
C VAL A 70 24.50 -0.39 27.64
N LEU A 71 24.32 0.58 26.74
CA LEU A 71 25.35 1.57 26.44
C LEU A 71 25.64 2.49 27.62
N ASN A 72 24.61 2.95 28.33
CA ASN A 72 24.76 3.80 29.53
C ASN A 72 25.51 3.07 30.65
N ARG A 73 25.25 1.77 30.84
CA ARG A 73 25.94 0.93 31.82
C ARG A 73 27.42 0.79 31.48
N ILE A 74 27.74 0.60 30.20
CA ILE A 74 29.13 0.54 29.70
C ILE A 74 29.82 1.91 29.88
N ALA A 75 29.14 3.00 29.53
CA ALA A 75 29.70 4.35 29.54
C ALA A 75 29.94 4.90 30.96
N LYS A 76 29.16 4.46 31.96
CA LYS A 76 29.33 4.90 33.37
C LYS A 76 30.54 4.30 34.08
N GLY A 77 31.25 3.34 33.47
CA GLY A 77 32.59 2.95 33.90
C GLY A 77 32.69 2.43 35.34
N GLU A 78 31.64 1.83 35.91
CA GLU A 78 31.78 1.09 37.16
C GLU A 78 32.68 -0.13 36.91
N HIS A 79 33.73 -0.22 37.72
CA HIS A 79 34.86 -1.11 37.55
C HIS A 79 34.43 -2.57 37.31
N SER A 80 35.05 -3.18 36.29
CA SER A 80 34.81 -4.53 35.79
C SER A 80 33.37 -4.81 35.34
N PHE A 81 33.02 -4.33 34.14
CA PHE A 81 31.96 -4.95 33.35
C PHE A 81 32.36 -6.39 33.04
N MET A 82 32.01 -7.33 33.91
CA MET A 82 32.24 -8.73 33.66
C MET A 82 31.26 -9.22 32.61
N LEU A 83 31.69 -10.18 31.79
CA LEU A 83 30.86 -10.82 30.77
C LEU A 83 29.52 -11.34 31.33
N VAL A 84 29.50 -11.64 32.64
CA VAL A 84 28.36 -12.13 33.43
C VAL A 84 27.22 -11.10 33.51
N ASP A 85 27.51 -9.81 33.69
CA ASP A 85 26.47 -8.78 33.77
C ASP A 85 25.80 -8.56 32.41
N LEU A 86 26.58 -8.63 31.32
CA LEU A 86 26.05 -8.60 29.96
C LEU A 86 25.22 -9.86 29.63
N LEU A 87 25.67 -11.03 30.10
CA LEU A 87 24.93 -12.29 29.94
C LEU A 87 23.57 -12.25 30.65
N THR A 88 23.41 -11.43 31.69
CA THR A 88 22.13 -11.28 32.40
C THR A 88 21.08 -10.55 31.57
N TYR A 89 21.50 -9.66 30.65
CA TYR A 89 20.59 -9.00 29.71
C TYR A 89 20.30 -9.83 28.46
N ALA A 90 21.12 -10.85 28.17
CA ALA A 90 20.96 -11.68 26.98
C ALA A 90 19.59 -12.39 26.90
N PRO A 91 19.05 -13.01 27.97
CA PRO A 91 17.71 -13.59 27.94
C PRO A 91 16.61 -12.58 27.62
N ILE A 92 16.72 -11.36 28.15
CA ILE A 92 15.76 -10.27 27.90
C ILE A 92 15.83 -9.84 26.44
N ALA A 93 17.04 -9.62 25.92
CA ALA A 93 17.27 -9.30 24.52
C ALA A 93 16.69 -10.41 23.62
N VAL A 94 17.06 -11.67 23.86
CA VAL A 94 16.57 -12.83 23.11
C VAL A 94 15.05 -12.90 23.15
N GLY A 95 14.42 -12.67 24.31
CA GLY A 95 12.97 -12.64 24.46
C GLY A 95 12.31 -11.54 23.62
N ILE A 96 12.84 -10.32 23.64
CA ILE A 96 12.33 -9.19 22.84
C ILE A 96 12.49 -9.46 21.35
N PHE A 97 13.68 -9.89 20.91
CA PHE A 97 13.96 -10.16 19.51
C PHE A 97 13.13 -11.34 18.98
N LEU A 98 13.08 -12.46 19.69
CA LEU A 98 12.23 -13.60 19.31
C LEU A 98 10.75 -13.21 19.31
N GLY A 99 10.28 -12.49 20.33
CA GLY A 99 8.90 -12.03 20.41
C GLY A 99 8.50 -11.16 19.21
N LEU A 100 9.34 -10.20 18.85
CA LEU A 100 9.13 -9.36 17.68
C LEU A 100 9.23 -10.13 16.37
N SER A 101 10.17 -11.07 16.23
CA SER A 101 10.27 -11.93 15.04
C SER A 101 9.03 -12.83 14.87
N VAL A 102 8.53 -13.42 15.94
CA VAL A 102 7.29 -14.21 15.92
C VAL A 102 6.11 -13.33 15.53
N LEU A 103 6.03 -12.11 16.08
CA LEU A 103 4.99 -11.15 15.76
C LEU A 103 5.03 -10.74 14.28
N GLN A 104 6.20 -10.50 13.70
CA GLN A 104 6.38 -10.20 12.28
C GLN A 104 5.97 -11.36 11.37
N VAL A 105 6.26 -12.60 11.77
CA VAL A 105 5.82 -13.79 11.03
C VAL A 105 4.30 -13.93 11.10
N ALA A 106 3.71 -13.74 12.28
CA ALA A 106 2.27 -13.75 12.47
C ALA A 106 1.60 -12.68 11.60
N GLU A 107 2.09 -11.44 11.65
CA GLU A 107 1.63 -10.31 10.83
C GLU A 107 1.62 -10.66 9.34
N LYS A 108 2.75 -11.13 8.78
CA LYS A 108 2.84 -11.51 7.37
C LYS A 108 1.86 -12.62 6.99
N LEU A 109 1.70 -13.62 7.86
CA LEU A 109 0.80 -14.74 7.61
C LEU A 109 -0.66 -14.30 7.65
N THR A 110 -1.05 -13.53 8.68
CA THR A 110 -2.44 -13.07 8.87
C THR A 110 -2.83 -12.10 7.76
N ASN A 111 -1.94 -11.21 7.35
CA ASN A 111 -2.15 -10.29 6.22
C ASN A 111 -2.39 -11.08 4.94
N ARG A 112 -1.54 -12.06 4.65
CA ARG A 112 -1.70 -12.93 3.48
C ARG A 112 -3.02 -13.70 3.50
N MET A 113 -3.43 -14.23 4.65
CA MET A 113 -4.69 -14.94 4.80
C MET A 113 -5.90 -14.04 4.58
N LEU A 114 -5.87 -12.81 5.11
CA LEU A 114 -6.94 -11.84 4.94
C LEU A 114 -7.03 -11.35 3.49
N ASP A 115 -5.91 -11.04 2.84
CA ASP A 115 -5.86 -10.61 1.44
C ASP A 115 -6.49 -11.64 0.49
N GLU A 116 -6.09 -12.91 0.62
CA GLU A 116 -6.65 -13.98 -0.20
C GLU A 116 -8.15 -14.17 0.06
N ARG A 117 -8.58 -14.00 1.32
CA ARG A 117 -10.00 -14.09 1.66
C ARG A 117 -10.82 -12.93 1.09
N LEU A 118 -10.30 -11.71 1.18
CA LEU A 118 -10.93 -10.51 0.62
C LEU A 118 -10.97 -10.59 -0.91
N LEU A 119 -9.92 -11.12 -1.56
CA LEU A 119 -9.90 -11.35 -2.99
C LEU A 119 -11.05 -12.26 -3.44
N ILE A 120 -11.23 -13.37 -2.74
CA ILE A 120 -12.30 -14.33 -3.05
C ILE A 120 -13.67 -13.66 -2.90
N ASP A 121 -13.89 -12.90 -1.84
CA ASP A 121 -15.19 -12.25 -1.61
C ASP A 121 -15.46 -11.11 -2.58
N LEU A 122 -14.44 -10.34 -2.96
CA LEU A 122 -14.53 -9.32 -4.00
C LEU A 122 -14.82 -9.94 -5.37
N GLN A 123 -14.15 -11.05 -5.73
CA GLN A 123 -14.40 -11.76 -6.98
C GLN A 123 -15.81 -12.36 -7.04
N ARG A 124 -16.32 -12.89 -5.92
CA ARG A 124 -17.70 -13.39 -5.81
C ARG A 124 -18.70 -12.25 -5.99
N GLY A 125 -18.53 -11.16 -5.24
CA GLY A 125 -19.40 -10.00 -5.35
C GLY A 125 -19.36 -9.34 -6.72
N TRP A 126 -18.18 -9.31 -7.36
CA TRP A 126 -18.03 -8.85 -8.73
C TRP A 126 -18.74 -9.78 -9.73
N PHE A 127 -18.57 -11.10 -9.59
CA PHE A 127 -19.21 -12.09 -10.46
C PHE A 127 -20.73 -11.99 -10.41
N ASP A 128 -21.29 -11.75 -9.22
CA ASP A 128 -22.73 -11.58 -9.02
C ASP A 128 -23.28 -10.28 -9.66
N ARG A 129 -22.41 -9.28 -9.93
CA ARG A 129 -22.78 -7.93 -10.42
C ARG A 129 -22.38 -7.64 -11.86
N ARG A 130 -21.50 -8.43 -12.48
CA ARG A 130 -20.82 -8.11 -13.76
C ARG A 130 -21.75 -7.89 -14.97
N GLY A 131 -22.99 -8.39 -14.94
CA GLY A 131 -23.93 -8.34 -16.06
C GLY A 131 -23.47 -9.12 -17.30
N ASP A 132 -24.06 -8.83 -18.46
CA ASP A 132 -23.68 -9.43 -19.74
C ASP A 132 -22.55 -8.63 -20.41
N GLY A 133 -21.52 -9.30 -20.94
CA GLY A 133 -20.40 -8.65 -21.62
C GLY A 133 -19.37 -9.64 -22.17
N CYS A 134 -18.27 -9.12 -22.73
CA CYS A 134 -17.23 -9.94 -23.36
C CYS A 134 -16.44 -10.75 -22.32
N VAL A 135 -16.29 -12.06 -22.54
CA VAL A 135 -15.60 -12.98 -21.60
C VAL A 135 -14.16 -12.52 -21.30
N GLY A 136 -13.43 -12.04 -22.31
CA GLY A 136 -12.04 -11.59 -22.13
C GLY A 136 -11.93 -10.33 -21.26
N GLU A 137 -12.84 -9.38 -21.44
CA GLU A 137 -12.91 -8.15 -20.66
C GLU A 137 -13.35 -8.42 -19.22
N HIS A 138 -14.32 -9.33 -19.05
CA HIS A 138 -14.75 -9.81 -17.73
C HIS A 138 -13.63 -10.43 -16.92
N VAL A 139 -12.81 -11.29 -17.54
CA VAL A 139 -11.65 -11.89 -16.86
C VAL A 139 -10.63 -10.81 -16.48
N ALA A 140 -10.32 -9.88 -17.38
CA ALA A 140 -9.37 -8.80 -17.13
C ALA A 140 -9.83 -7.87 -16.00
N CYS A 141 -11.08 -7.39 -16.05
CA CYS A 141 -11.67 -6.52 -15.02
C CYS A 141 -11.76 -7.23 -13.67
N SER A 142 -12.26 -8.48 -13.62
CA SER A 142 -12.37 -9.22 -12.36
C SER A 142 -11.03 -9.41 -11.64
N LEU A 143 -9.94 -9.63 -12.39
CA LEU A 143 -8.61 -9.83 -11.81
C LEU A 143 -7.94 -8.51 -11.45
N ASN A 144 -8.03 -7.50 -12.32
CA ASN A 144 -7.34 -6.23 -12.12
C ASN A 144 -8.04 -5.35 -11.09
N ASP A 145 -9.35 -5.22 -11.17
CA ASP A 145 -10.11 -4.30 -10.33
C ASP A 145 -10.22 -4.84 -8.90
N CYS A 146 -10.41 -6.16 -8.73
CA CYS A 146 -10.38 -6.77 -7.39
C CYS A 146 -9.00 -6.65 -6.75
N LYS A 147 -7.91 -6.83 -7.51
CA LYS A 147 -6.55 -6.62 -6.98
C LYS A 147 -6.30 -5.18 -6.57
N ASN A 148 -6.77 -4.21 -7.34
CA ASN A 148 -6.65 -2.80 -6.98
C ASN A 148 -7.49 -2.45 -5.74
N ALA A 149 -8.69 -3.01 -5.61
CA ALA A 149 -9.52 -2.85 -4.42
C ALA A 149 -8.83 -3.40 -3.17
N ILE A 150 -8.17 -4.55 -3.25
CA ILE A 150 -7.41 -5.11 -2.12
C ILE A 150 -6.28 -4.19 -1.69
N LYS A 151 -5.51 -3.62 -2.62
CA LYS A 151 -4.43 -2.68 -2.25
C LYS A 151 -4.94 -1.49 -1.45
N ILE A 152 -6.15 -1.01 -1.76
CA ILE A 152 -6.77 0.07 -0.99
C ILE A 152 -7.16 -0.44 0.41
N LEU A 153 -7.74 -1.64 0.51
CA LEU A 153 -8.09 -2.25 1.80
C LEU A 153 -6.85 -2.52 2.68
N ASP A 154 -5.76 -2.98 2.07
CA ASP A 154 -4.47 -3.23 2.70
C ASP A 154 -3.92 -1.95 3.35
N LEU A 155 -4.00 -0.82 2.64
CA LEU A 155 -3.58 0.48 3.17
C LEU A 155 -4.35 0.89 4.45
N PHE A 156 -5.65 0.58 4.52
CA PHE A 156 -6.45 0.82 5.73
C PHE A 156 -6.19 -0.18 6.86
N GLN A 157 -5.78 -1.40 6.55
CA GLN A 157 -5.60 -2.49 7.53
C GLN A 157 -4.20 -2.53 8.12
N ASN A 158 -3.19 -2.16 7.34
CA ASN A 158 -1.79 -2.26 7.72
C ASN A 158 -1.20 -0.86 7.96
N GLU A 159 -1.10 -0.05 6.91
CA GLU A 159 -0.36 1.21 6.97
C GLU A 159 -1.01 2.24 7.89
N PHE A 160 -2.34 2.34 7.87
CA PHE A 160 -3.08 3.30 8.68
C PHE A 160 -2.83 3.12 10.19
N TRP A 161 -2.86 1.88 10.69
CA TRP A 161 -2.68 1.60 12.12
C TRP A 161 -1.25 1.79 12.57
N VAL A 162 -0.28 1.41 11.73
CA VAL A 162 1.14 1.63 11.99
C VAL A 162 1.43 3.13 12.12
N ALA A 163 0.88 3.97 11.24
CA ALA A 163 1.01 5.41 11.35
C ALA A 163 0.29 5.96 12.59
N LEU A 164 -0.97 5.55 12.80
CA LEU A 164 -1.83 6.05 13.88
C LEU A 164 -1.29 5.71 15.28
N ILE A 165 -0.68 4.55 15.46
CA ILE A 165 -0.20 4.07 16.77
C ILE A 165 1.32 4.20 16.89
N GLY A 166 2.06 3.91 15.82
CA GLY A 166 3.51 3.99 15.82
C GLY A 166 4.03 5.40 16.06
N LEU A 167 3.43 6.42 15.44
CA LEU A 167 3.86 7.82 15.64
C LEU A 167 3.66 8.26 17.11
N PRO A 168 2.48 8.13 17.73
CA PRO A 168 2.31 8.42 19.16
C PRO A 168 3.20 7.57 20.06
N ALA A 169 3.36 6.27 19.78
CA ALA A 169 4.20 5.40 20.58
C ALA A 169 5.66 5.89 20.59
N VAL A 170 6.22 6.21 19.43
CA VAL A 170 7.58 6.76 19.33
C VAL A 170 7.70 8.08 20.08
N LEU A 171 6.72 8.99 19.94
CA LEU A 171 6.72 10.27 20.64
C LEU A 171 6.66 10.10 22.17
N ILE A 172 5.79 9.23 22.68
CA ILE A 172 5.66 8.92 24.11
C ILE A 172 6.97 8.33 24.64
N TRP A 173 7.57 7.38 23.92
CA TRP A 173 8.84 6.79 24.30
C TRP A 173 9.96 7.82 24.31
N GLN A 174 10.06 8.67 23.29
CA GLN A 174 11.11 9.70 23.22
C GLN A 174 10.95 10.75 24.32
N LEU A 175 9.71 11.15 24.65
CA LEU A 175 9.43 12.01 25.79
C LEU A 175 9.90 11.40 27.11
N SER A 176 9.79 10.07 27.27
CA SER A 176 10.24 9.39 28.49
C SER A 176 11.76 9.16 28.54
N LEU A 177 12.41 9.00 27.38
CA LEU A 177 13.80 8.56 27.29
C LEU A 177 14.80 9.71 27.18
N ALA A 178 14.52 10.68 26.32
CA ALA A 178 15.43 11.77 25.97
C ALA A 178 14.62 12.95 25.40
N PRO A 179 13.84 13.66 26.23
CA PRO A 179 13.01 14.78 25.77
C PRO A 179 13.84 15.90 25.12
N GLU A 180 15.11 16.05 25.49
CA GLU A 180 16.05 16.99 24.90
C GLU A 180 16.39 16.69 23.42
N LEU A 181 16.26 15.44 22.97
CA LEU A 181 16.50 15.03 21.58
C LEU A 181 15.23 15.11 20.72
N LEU A 182 14.08 15.41 21.32
CA LEU A 182 12.80 15.48 20.62
C LEU A 182 12.77 16.54 19.50
N PRO A 183 13.32 17.76 19.68
CA PRO A 183 13.41 18.73 18.59
C PRO A 183 14.26 18.21 17.42
N ALA A 184 15.36 17.51 17.71
CA ALA A 184 16.19 16.91 16.66
C ALA A 184 15.46 15.79 15.91
N LEU A 185 14.70 14.95 16.62
CA LEU A 185 13.84 13.91 16.03
C LEU A 185 12.76 14.54 15.14
N LEU A 186 12.10 15.60 15.59
CA LEU A 186 11.08 16.30 14.81
C LEU A 186 11.67 16.89 13.52
N VAL A 187 12.83 17.54 13.59
CA VAL A 187 13.50 18.07 12.40
C VAL A 187 13.89 16.94 11.45
N ALA A 188 14.44 15.85 11.98
CA ALA A 188 14.84 14.68 11.19
C ALA A 188 13.65 13.97 10.52
N GLY A 189 12.47 13.94 11.15
CA GLY A 189 11.25 13.36 10.56
C GLY A 189 10.48 14.33 9.65
N PHE A 190 10.52 15.62 9.95
CA PHE A 190 9.76 16.63 9.22
C PHE A 190 10.39 16.96 7.86
N LEU A 191 11.72 16.87 7.74
CA LEU A 191 12.42 17.17 6.49
C LEU A 191 12.07 16.16 5.36
N PRO A 192 12.12 14.82 5.59
CA PRO A 192 11.62 13.84 4.63
C PRO A 192 10.12 14.01 4.34
N PHE A 193 9.32 14.37 5.35
CA PHE A 193 7.89 14.62 5.13
C PHE A 193 7.65 15.79 4.16
N LEU A 194 8.33 16.92 4.36
CA LEU A 194 8.25 18.06 3.43
C LEU A 194 8.77 17.71 2.04
N ALA A 195 9.88 16.96 1.95
CA ALA A 195 10.39 16.47 0.69
C ALA A 195 9.34 15.61 -0.03
N SER A 196 8.72 14.65 0.66
CA SER A 196 7.69 13.78 0.11
C SER A 196 6.47 14.57 -0.40
N LEU A 197 6.04 15.62 0.31
CA LEU A 197 4.94 16.49 -0.13
C LEU A 197 5.30 17.28 -1.39
N ALA A 198 6.50 17.87 -1.43
CA ALA A 198 6.97 18.63 -2.57
C ALA A 198 7.09 17.73 -3.82
N PHE A 199 7.69 16.55 -3.67
CA PHE A 199 7.85 15.58 -4.76
C PHE A 199 6.53 14.91 -5.17
N GLY A 200 5.59 14.73 -4.23
CA GLY A 200 4.27 14.13 -4.51
C GLY A 200 3.50 14.85 -5.61
N ALA A 201 3.51 16.19 -5.61
CA ALA A 201 2.87 17.00 -6.65
C ALA A 201 3.49 16.76 -8.04
N PHE A 202 4.82 16.65 -8.12
CA PHE A 202 5.53 16.35 -9.38
C PHE A 202 5.22 14.93 -9.87
N ILE A 203 5.29 13.94 -8.98
CA ILE A 203 4.98 12.53 -9.28
C ILE A 203 3.55 12.40 -9.80
N GLN A 204 2.59 13.11 -9.19
CA GLN A 204 1.19 13.10 -9.60
C GLN A 204 1.00 13.65 -11.03
N GLN A 205 1.67 14.75 -11.37
CA GLN A 205 1.61 15.34 -12.71
C GLN A 205 2.16 14.38 -13.79
N TYR A 206 3.33 13.78 -13.55
CA TYR A 206 3.93 12.84 -14.50
C TYR A 206 3.12 11.54 -14.63
N SER A 207 2.52 11.07 -13.53
CA SER A 207 1.63 9.90 -13.51
C SER A 207 0.38 10.12 -14.36
N HIS A 208 -0.30 11.26 -14.20
CA HIS A 208 -1.45 11.64 -15.04
C HIS A 208 -1.07 11.75 -16.52
N GLY A 209 0.07 12.38 -16.83
CA GLY A 209 0.59 12.44 -18.19
C GLY A 209 0.87 11.05 -18.78
N GLY A 210 1.42 10.14 -17.98
CA GLY A 210 1.67 8.76 -18.35
C GLY A 210 0.39 7.98 -18.66
N LEU A 211 -0.65 8.14 -17.84
CA LEU A 211 -1.96 7.50 -18.04
C LEU A 211 -2.63 7.94 -19.36
N HIS A 212 -2.58 9.24 -19.68
CA HIS A 212 -3.08 9.74 -20.96
C HIS A 212 -2.32 9.16 -22.16
N LEU A 213 -0.99 8.99 -22.03
CA LEU A 213 -0.16 8.39 -23.07
C LEU A 213 -0.41 6.88 -23.22
N VAL A 214 -0.67 6.15 -22.14
CA VAL A 214 -1.08 4.73 -22.22
C VAL A 214 -2.43 4.60 -22.92
N ALA A 215 -3.37 5.49 -22.63
CA ALA A 215 -4.65 5.52 -23.32
C ALA A 215 -4.50 5.85 -24.81
N SER A 216 -3.62 6.79 -25.17
CA SER A 216 -3.36 7.13 -26.58
C SER A 216 -2.68 5.99 -27.34
N VAL A 217 -1.70 5.31 -26.74
CA VAL A 217 -1.07 4.10 -27.29
C VAL A 217 -2.11 3.00 -27.50
N SER A 218 -2.93 2.71 -26.48
CA SER A 218 -3.96 1.65 -26.54
C SER A 218 -5.01 1.93 -27.62
N SER A 219 -5.45 3.19 -27.74
CA SER A 219 -6.38 3.60 -28.80
C SER A 219 -5.76 3.45 -30.20
N SER A 220 -4.46 3.68 -30.34
CA SER A 220 -3.75 3.55 -31.62
C SER A 220 -3.58 2.08 -32.01
N VAL A 221 -3.37 1.18 -31.04
CA VAL A 221 -3.39 -0.27 -31.27
C VAL A 221 -4.78 -0.73 -31.73
N ALA A 222 -5.84 -0.28 -31.06
CA ALA A 222 -7.21 -0.64 -31.42
C ALA A 222 -7.61 -0.14 -32.82
N GLN A 223 -7.07 1.01 -33.24
CA GLN A 223 -7.30 1.61 -34.56
C GLN A 223 -6.40 1.02 -35.67
N GLY A 224 -5.40 0.20 -35.32
CA GLY A 224 -4.43 -0.34 -36.29
C GLY A 224 -3.49 0.69 -36.91
N ASP A 225 -3.41 1.91 -36.37
CA ASP A 225 -2.56 2.99 -36.89
C ASP A 225 -1.12 2.86 -36.38
N ARG A 226 -0.27 2.27 -37.22
CA ARG A 226 1.13 1.98 -36.90
C ARG A 226 1.99 3.24 -36.72
N VAL A 227 1.73 4.30 -37.49
CA VAL A 227 2.54 5.53 -37.43
C VAL A 227 2.23 6.29 -36.14
N LYS A 228 0.95 6.40 -35.81
CA LYS A 228 0.51 7.00 -34.54
C LYS A 228 0.97 6.19 -33.34
N LEU A 229 0.91 4.85 -33.42
CA LEU A 229 1.41 3.96 -32.37
C LEU A 229 2.88 4.23 -32.03
N HIS A 230 3.77 4.21 -33.01
CA HIS A 230 5.21 4.44 -32.77
C HIS A 230 5.48 5.83 -32.19
N ARG A 231 4.76 6.86 -32.65
CA ARG A 231 4.90 8.22 -32.13
C ARG A 231 4.46 8.34 -30.67
N GLU A 232 3.34 7.72 -30.31
CA GLU A 232 2.83 7.74 -28.92
C GLU A 232 3.67 6.85 -27.98
N GLN A 233 4.23 5.74 -28.48
CA GLN A 233 5.20 4.92 -27.74
C GLN A 233 6.48 5.70 -27.40
N GLU A 234 7.03 6.47 -28.33
CA GLU A 234 8.22 7.28 -28.08
C GLU A 234 7.96 8.37 -27.05
N LYS A 235 6.80 9.04 -27.13
CA LYS A 235 6.36 10.01 -26.11
C LYS A 235 6.19 9.34 -24.74
N PHE A 236 5.60 8.15 -24.70
CA PHE A 236 5.45 7.37 -23.48
C PHE A 236 6.79 6.98 -22.88
N TYR A 237 7.76 6.56 -23.70
CA TYR A 237 9.11 6.21 -23.27
C TYR A 237 9.83 7.41 -22.62
N VAL A 238 9.83 8.57 -23.29
CA VAL A 238 10.45 9.79 -22.75
C VAL A 238 9.77 10.24 -21.45
N ASN A 239 8.44 10.19 -21.39
CA ASN A 239 7.71 10.53 -20.17
C ASN A 239 8.03 9.55 -19.03
N ARG A 240 8.19 8.26 -19.34
CA ARG A 240 8.55 7.24 -18.36
C ARG A 240 9.97 7.41 -17.84
N ILE A 241 10.95 7.76 -18.68
CA ILE A 241 12.31 8.08 -18.22
C ILE A 241 12.29 9.28 -17.27
N LYS A 242 11.57 10.35 -17.64
CA LYS A 242 11.45 11.54 -16.78
C LYS A 242 10.83 11.20 -15.44
N PHE A 243 9.78 10.39 -15.45
CA PHE A 243 9.14 9.89 -14.24
C PHE A 243 10.10 9.08 -13.37
N GLU A 244 10.81 8.09 -13.92
CA GLU A 244 11.77 7.27 -13.16
C GLU A 244 12.94 8.11 -12.62
N LEU A 245 13.44 9.08 -13.37
CA LEU A 245 14.47 10.01 -12.89
C LEU A 245 13.98 10.89 -11.75
N SER A 246 12.76 11.43 -11.85
CA SER A 246 12.15 12.20 -10.77
C SER A 246 11.89 11.34 -9.54
N LYS A 247 11.47 10.09 -9.73
CA LYS A 247 11.27 9.13 -8.66
C LYS A 247 12.58 8.78 -7.95
N GLN A 248 13.62 8.37 -8.67
CA GLN A 248 14.93 8.09 -8.08
C GLN A 248 15.55 9.32 -7.42
N GLY A 249 15.37 10.51 -8.01
CA GLY A 249 15.78 11.77 -7.39
C GLY A 249 15.10 12.03 -6.05
N SER A 250 13.81 11.68 -5.92
CA SER A 250 13.09 11.79 -4.64
C SER A 250 13.57 10.77 -3.60
N GLU A 251 13.94 9.56 -4.00
CA GLU A 251 14.45 8.51 -3.10
C GLU A 251 15.85 8.83 -2.54
N VAL A 252 16.64 9.66 -3.23
CA VAL A 252 17.97 10.11 -2.76
C VAL A 252 17.89 11.27 -1.76
N ILE A 253 16.82 12.07 -1.83
CA ILE A 253 16.63 13.27 -1.01
C ILE A 253 15.80 12.98 0.25
N SER A 254 14.89 12.01 0.17
CA SER A 254 14.06 11.53 1.28
C SER A 254 14.80 10.55 2.19
#